data_AF-A0A433A2T6-F1
#
_entry.id   AF-A0A433A2T6-F1
#
_cell.length_a   1.000
_cell.length_b   1.000
_cell.length_c   1.000
_cell.angle_alpha   90.00
_cell.angle_beta   90.00
_cell.angle_gamma   90.00
#
_symmetry.space_group_name_H-M   'P 1'
#
loop_
_entity.id
_entity.type
_entity.pdbx_description
1 polymer ?
#
loop_
_entity_poly.entity_id
_entity_poly.type
_entity_poly.pdbx_seq_one_letter_code
_entity_poly.pdbx_strand_id
1 'polypeptide(L)'
;MPRGALSLTPVAVRGLQGIGTIDMTAFVLGAFVDPAQKLRTQRAIVDRGGEPRWNQTLSLDIQDVHTQLFVEIFDENQSSMDAVAGVPLPLEEVLCAGFLDAWIPMQRADGGSAGELHLTFKFVDQGVPANIDEQQSEMAVEPEGPRATKLRQTFEKSLSKTIKNISYEKLAQSFPHIANDSPESLQSAHQQVTTFLQQSVQEEFQNLLETKNLIRKLNELDMLIDAARKNKQARLGKLVRNSADITPDIAIRARTVPIKQQEFQRLQDELARVRQENKTLMSELVAKKTRLDLVKTTVREISNELSQAVEISRRMPIDDMQHLIDEMVPSLQRGQWGFGEGSVVR
;
A
#
# COMPACT_ATOMS: atom_id res chain seq x y z
N MET A 1 -10.55 -14.61 4.32
CA MET A 1 -9.18 -14.39 4.80
C MET A 1 -8.67 -13.16 4.07
N PRO A 2 -7.75 -12.37 4.65
CA PRO A 2 -7.19 -11.25 3.91
C PRO A 2 -6.27 -11.78 2.81
N ARG A 3 -6.35 -11.18 1.63
CA ARG A 3 -5.48 -11.49 0.47
C ARG A 3 -4.48 -10.36 0.33
N GLY A 4 -3.25 -10.62 -0.05
CA GLY A 4 -2.31 -9.52 -0.31
C GLY A 4 -0.85 -9.89 -0.15
N ALA A 5 0.00 -8.86 -0.16
CA ALA A 5 1.43 -9.04 -0.17
C ALA A 5 2.00 -9.20 1.25
N LEU A 6 2.67 -10.33 1.49
CA LEU A 6 3.46 -10.59 2.69
C LEU A 6 4.94 -10.33 2.41
N SER A 7 5.50 -9.33 3.08
CA SER A 7 6.94 -9.07 3.11
C SER A 7 7.58 -9.79 4.31
N LEU A 8 8.53 -10.69 4.04
CA LEU A 8 9.31 -11.42 5.03
C LEU A 8 10.77 -10.95 4.99
N THR A 9 11.31 -10.51 6.12
CA THR A 9 12.72 -10.13 6.26
C THR A 9 13.39 -10.97 7.36
N PRO A 10 14.37 -11.82 7.01
CA PRO A 10 15.12 -12.59 7.99
C PRO A 10 16.27 -11.78 8.58
N VAL A 11 16.15 -11.38 9.84
CA VAL A 11 17.09 -10.44 10.47
C VAL A 11 18.36 -11.15 10.94
N ALA A 12 18.21 -12.26 11.65
CA ALA A 12 19.31 -13.01 12.24
C ALA A 12 18.88 -14.43 12.61
N VAL A 13 19.84 -15.34 12.81
CA VAL A 13 19.62 -16.65 13.43
C VAL A 13 20.58 -16.83 14.59
N ARG A 14 20.09 -17.39 15.70
CA ARG A 14 20.89 -17.76 16.86
C ARG A 14 20.79 -19.25 17.14
N GLY A 15 21.86 -19.83 17.68
CA GLY A 15 21.82 -21.20 18.20
C GLY A 15 21.83 -22.31 17.14
N LEU A 16 22.35 -22.06 15.94
CA LEU A 16 22.64 -23.08 14.90
C LEU A 16 23.80 -24.01 15.33
N GLN A 17 23.72 -24.62 16.51
CA GLN A 17 24.77 -25.49 17.02
C GLN A 17 24.77 -26.81 16.23
N GLY A 18 25.92 -27.16 15.63
CA GLY A 18 26.08 -28.40 14.86
C GLY A 18 25.62 -28.32 13.40
N ILE A 19 25.35 -27.11 12.89
CA ILE A 19 24.96 -26.84 11.51
C ILE A 19 26.10 -26.05 10.84
N GLY A 20 26.83 -26.69 9.92
CA GLY A 20 28.01 -26.14 9.26
C GLY A 20 29.17 -27.14 9.31
N THR A 21 29.63 -27.54 8.13
CA THR A 21 30.62 -28.63 7.98
C THR A 21 32.06 -28.14 7.79
N ILE A 22 32.29 -26.82 7.67
CA ILE A 22 33.57 -26.22 7.24
C ILE A 22 33.83 -24.90 7.98
N ASP A 23 35.09 -24.46 8.04
CA ASP A 23 35.52 -23.21 8.70
C ASP A 23 34.78 -21.94 8.22
N MET A 24 34.28 -21.94 6.97
CA MET A 24 33.31 -20.96 6.45
C MET A 24 32.09 -21.70 5.91
N THR A 25 30.89 -21.27 6.32
CA THR A 25 29.62 -21.87 5.87
C THR A 25 28.75 -20.83 5.17
N ALA A 26 28.11 -21.22 4.07
CA ALA A 26 27.21 -20.37 3.30
C ALA A 26 25.76 -20.81 3.49
N PHE A 27 24.96 -19.96 4.13
CA PHE A 27 23.55 -20.26 4.40
C PHE A 27 22.60 -19.48 3.49
N VAL A 28 21.56 -20.16 3.00
CA VAL A 28 20.48 -19.59 2.19
C VAL A 28 19.15 -19.86 2.87
N LEU A 29 18.31 -18.83 3.02
CA LEU A 29 16.96 -18.98 3.54
C LEU A 29 15.96 -19.06 2.39
N GLY A 30 15.12 -20.09 2.41
CA GLY A 30 13.98 -20.27 1.52
C GLY A 30 12.67 -20.00 2.25
N ALA A 31 11.73 -19.33 1.60
CA ALA A 31 10.38 -19.11 2.12
C ALA A 31 9.32 -19.36 1.04
N PHE A 32 8.24 -20.04 1.41
CA PHE A 32 7.18 -20.40 0.47
C PHE A 32 5.84 -20.70 1.15
N VAL A 33 4.75 -20.38 0.46
CA VAL A 33 3.39 -20.82 0.78
C VAL A 33 2.92 -21.94 -0.16
N ASP A 34 3.48 -21.98 -1.37
CA ASP A 34 3.37 -23.06 -2.35
C ASP A 34 4.78 -23.56 -2.67
N PRO A 35 5.09 -24.87 -2.52
CA PRO A 35 6.39 -25.44 -2.89
C PRO A 35 6.86 -25.09 -4.31
N ALA A 36 5.93 -24.86 -5.26
CA ALA A 36 6.26 -24.46 -6.62
C ALA A 36 6.80 -23.01 -6.74
N GLN A 37 6.47 -22.14 -5.78
CA GLN A 37 6.82 -20.71 -5.79
C GLN A 37 7.84 -20.37 -4.68
N LYS A 38 8.85 -21.22 -4.51
CA LYS A 38 9.84 -21.04 -3.45
C LYS A 38 10.81 -19.90 -3.74
N LEU A 39 10.77 -18.88 -2.88
CA LEU A 39 11.72 -17.77 -2.92
C LEU A 39 12.94 -18.08 -2.05
N ARG A 40 14.12 -17.60 -2.44
CA ARG A 40 15.37 -17.77 -1.69
C ARG A 40 16.09 -16.45 -1.53
N THR A 41 16.76 -16.27 -0.39
CA THR A 41 17.67 -15.15 -0.17
C THR A 41 19.00 -15.36 -0.89
N GLN A 42 19.80 -14.31 -0.95
CA GLN A 42 21.24 -14.43 -1.23
C GLN A 42 21.93 -15.21 -0.10
N ARG A 43 23.11 -15.78 -0.42
CA ARG A 43 23.93 -16.48 0.56
C ARG A 43 24.47 -15.54 1.64
N ALA A 44 24.34 -15.94 2.89
CA ALA A 44 25.02 -15.34 4.03
C ALA A 44 26.22 -16.21 4.38
N ILE A 45 27.43 -15.68 4.19
CA ILE A 45 28.68 -16.37 4.50
C ILE A 45 29.07 -16.04 5.93
N VAL A 46 29.37 -17.06 6.71
CA VAL A 46 29.71 -16.90 8.12
C VAL A 46 30.87 -17.81 8.52
N ASP A 47 31.75 -17.28 9.36
CA ASP A 47 32.83 -18.04 9.98
C ASP A 47 32.31 -18.96 11.10
N ARG A 48 33.10 -19.95 11.51
CA ARG A 48 32.74 -20.92 12.55
C ARG A 48 32.07 -20.27 13.78
N GLY A 49 30.79 -20.57 13.97
CA GLY A 49 29.99 -20.16 15.13
C GLY A 49 29.38 -18.75 15.04
N GLY A 50 29.48 -18.07 13.91
CA GLY A 50 28.79 -16.79 13.71
C GLY A 50 27.31 -16.94 13.39
N GLU A 51 26.58 -15.84 13.52
CA GLU A 51 25.14 -15.75 13.25
C GLU A 51 24.90 -15.15 11.84
N PRO A 52 24.31 -15.89 10.89
CA PRO A 52 24.01 -15.37 9.56
C PRO A 52 22.94 -14.26 9.62
N ARG A 53 23.10 -13.26 8.76
CA ARG A 53 22.14 -12.15 8.60
C ARG A 53 21.79 -11.97 7.13
N TRP A 54 20.51 -11.90 6.84
CA TRP A 54 20.00 -11.74 5.48
C TRP A 54 19.28 -10.40 5.40
N ASN A 55 20.00 -9.35 5.03
CA ASN A 55 19.42 -8.01 4.84
C ASN A 55 18.58 -7.91 3.54
N GLN A 56 17.76 -8.93 3.26
CA GLN A 56 16.94 -9.06 2.07
C GLN A 56 15.50 -9.40 2.44
N THR A 57 14.56 -8.68 1.85
CA THR A 57 13.13 -8.95 2.00
C THR A 57 12.64 -9.84 0.87
N LEU A 58 11.94 -10.92 1.21
CA LEU A 58 11.19 -11.77 0.28
C LEU A 58 9.73 -11.32 0.27
N SER A 59 9.10 -11.25 -0.91
CA SER A 59 7.71 -10.83 -1.06
C SER A 59 6.88 -11.99 -1.58
N LEU A 60 5.92 -12.46 -0.78
CA LEU A 60 5.02 -13.56 -1.13
C LEU A 60 3.60 -13.02 -1.34
N ASP A 61 2.91 -13.54 -2.35
CA ASP A 61 1.48 -13.25 -2.56
C ASP A 61 0.63 -14.25 -1.77
N ILE A 62 -0.19 -13.74 -0.84
CA ILE A 62 -1.05 -14.55 0.02
C ILE A 62 -2.47 -14.52 -0.53
N GLN A 63 -2.98 -15.71 -0.82
CA GLN A 63 -4.35 -15.94 -1.28
C GLN A 63 -5.15 -16.65 -0.19
N ASP A 64 -6.48 -16.67 -0.31
CA ASP A 64 -7.37 -17.29 0.69
C ASP A 64 -7.10 -18.77 0.96
N VAL A 65 -6.45 -19.45 0.01
CA VAL A 65 -6.10 -20.87 0.11
C VAL A 65 -4.85 -21.12 0.96
N HIS A 66 -4.02 -20.11 1.20
CA HIS A 66 -2.78 -20.24 1.95
C HIS A 66 -3.04 -20.10 3.46
N THR A 67 -2.71 -21.14 4.23
CA THR A 67 -2.88 -21.16 5.69
C THR A 67 -1.56 -21.21 6.46
N GLN A 68 -0.49 -21.71 5.82
CA GLN A 68 0.83 -21.86 6.41
C GLN A 68 1.91 -21.29 5.48
N LEU A 69 2.92 -20.69 6.09
CA LEU A 69 4.17 -20.30 5.45
C LEU A 69 5.28 -21.23 5.93
N PHE A 70 6.05 -21.78 5.01
CA PHE A 70 7.23 -22.57 5.33
C PHE A 70 8.48 -21.71 5.16
N VAL A 71 9.33 -21.73 6.18
CA VAL A 71 10.65 -21.10 6.16
C VAL A 71 11.71 -22.15 6.43
N GLU A 72 12.71 -22.24 5.56
CA GLU A 72 13.75 -23.27 5.58
C GLU A 72 15.13 -22.67 5.36
N ILE A 73 16.16 -23.26 5.98
CA ILE A 73 17.56 -22.87 5.84
C ILE A 73 18.33 -23.99 5.16
N PHE A 74 19.11 -23.62 4.16
CA PHE A 74 19.98 -24.48 3.38
C PHE A 74 21.44 -24.13 3.66
N ASP A 75 22.29 -25.16 3.76
CA ASP A 75 23.75 -25.03 3.78
C ASP A 75 24.26 -25.36 2.37
N GLU A 76 24.73 -24.34 1.65
CA GLU A 76 25.19 -24.48 0.26
C GLU A 76 26.46 -25.33 0.14
N ASN A 77 27.19 -25.55 1.25
CA ASN A 77 28.38 -26.40 1.26
C ASN A 77 28.04 -27.89 1.38
N GLN A 78 26.79 -28.25 1.72
CA GLN A 78 26.37 -29.64 1.74
C GLN A 78 25.86 -30.05 0.36
N SER A 79 26.31 -31.22 -0.10
CA SER A 79 25.82 -31.84 -1.34
C SER A 79 24.40 -32.41 -1.21
N SER A 80 23.82 -32.40 -0.01
CA SER A 80 22.42 -32.77 0.20
C SER A 80 21.52 -31.64 -0.31
N MET A 81 20.45 -32.00 -1.01
CA MET A 81 19.41 -31.04 -1.40
C MET A 81 18.42 -30.72 -0.26
N ASP A 82 18.54 -31.42 0.87
CA ASP A 82 17.61 -31.28 1.98
C ASP A 82 17.87 -30.00 2.79
N ALA A 83 16.80 -29.41 3.32
CA ALA A 83 16.89 -28.30 4.23
C ALA A 83 17.55 -28.74 5.55
N VAL A 84 18.46 -27.92 6.07
CA VAL A 84 19.16 -28.21 7.32
C VAL A 84 18.26 -27.95 8.53
N ALA A 85 17.42 -26.93 8.43
CA ALA A 85 16.43 -26.57 9.43
C ALA A 85 15.22 -25.92 8.76
N GLY A 86 14.05 -26.05 9.37
CA GLY A 86 12.85 -25.38 8.90
C GLY A 86 11.81 -25.18 9.99
N VAL A 87 10.81 -24.37 9.69
CA VAL A 87 9.67 -24.10 10.57
C VAL A 87 8.42 -23.80 9.74
N PRO A 88 7.30 -24.50 10.00
CA PRO A 88 5.99 -24.12 9.50
C PRO A 88 5.39 -23.03 10.40
N LEU A 89 4.89 -21.95 9.80
CA LEU A 89 4.33 -20.81 10.49
C LEU A 89 2.86 -20.62 10.11
N PRO A 90 1.93 -20.61 11.09
CA PRO A 90 0.56 -20.21 10.85
C PRO A 90 0.50 -18.77 10.36
N LEU A 91 -0.16 -18.53 9.22
CA LEU A 91 -0.28 -17.19 8.68
C LEU A 91 -1.27 -16.31 9.48
N GLU A 92 -2.21 -16.91 10.21
CA GLU A 92 -3.29 -16.21 10.91
C GLU A 92 -2.80 -15.05 11.80
N GLU A 93 -1.78 -15.28 12.63
CA GLU A 93 -1.24 -14.24 13.52
C GLU A 93 -0.64 -13.06 12.74
N VAL A 94 0.11 -13.35 11.69
CA VAL A 94 0.77 -12.33 10.85
C VAL A 94 -0.26 -11.53 10.04
N LEU A 95 -1.28 -12.22 9.52
CA LEU A 95 -2.35 -11.61 8.74
C LEU A 95 -3.26 -10.72 9.60
N CYS A 96 -3.56 -11.13 10.84
CA CYS A 96 -4.35 -10.32 11.77
C CYS A 96 -3.58 -9.14 12.36
N ALA A 97 -2.30 -9.32 12.69
CA ALA A 97 -1.49 -8.27 13.29
C ALA A 97 -0.99 -7.24 12.26
N GLY A 98 -0.87 -7.61 10.98
CA GLY A 98 -0.34 -6.77 9.89
C GLY A 98 1.18 -6.53 9.96
N PHE A 99 1.78 -6.67 11.15
CA PHE A 99 3.21 -6.64 11.39
C PHE A 99 3.55 -7.59 12.54
N LEU A 100 4.60 -8.40 12.37
CA LEU A 100 5.11 -9.28 13.41
C LEU A 100 6.64 -9.23 13.42
N ASP A 101 7.23 -9.10 14.59
CA ASP A 101 8.67 -9.09 14.80
C ASP A 101 9.00 -10.06 15.95
N ALA A 102 9.47 -11.26 15.63
CA ALA A 102 9.57 -12.34 16.60
C ALA A 102 10.73 -13.31 16.34
N TRP A 103 11.23 -13.90 17.43
CA TRP A 103 12.14 -15.04 17.40
C TRP A 103 11.32 -16.33 17.34
N ILE A 104 11.61 -17.13 16.31
CA ILE A 104 10.84 -18.32 15.97
C ILE A 104 11.75 -19.55 16.12
N PRO A 105 11.36 -20.56 16.92
CA PRO A 105 12.16 -21.77 17.07
C PRO A 105 12.12 -22.61 15.80
N MET A 106 13.29 -23.11 15.38
CA MET A 106 13.44 -23.95 14.20
C MET A 106 13.70 -25.41 14.59
N GLN A 107 13.31 -26.31 13.69
CA GLN A 107 13.52 -27.75 13.85
C GLN A 107 14.38 -28.29 12.71
N ARG A 108 15.23 -29.26 13.04
CA ARG A 108 16.01 -30.03 12.08
C ARG A 108 15.15 -31.15 11.49
N ALA A 109 15.61 -31.74 10.38
CA ALA A 109 14.95 -32.89 9.76
C ALA A 109 14.81 -34.11 10.71
N ASP A 110 15.66 -34.22 11.73
CA ASP A 110 15.64 -35.27 12.75
C ASP A 110 14.69 -34.96 13.94
N GLY A 111 13.98 -33.83 13.91
CA GLY A 111 13.11 -33.36 15.00
C GLY A 111 13.85 -32.69 16.16
N GLY A 112 15.18 -32.56 16.08
CA GLY A 112 15.98 -31.82 17.05
C GLY A 112 15.81 -30.30 16.91
N SER A 113 16.04 -29.56 17.99
CA SER A 113 16.05 -28.09 17.94
C SER A 113 17.22 -27.59 17.09
N ALA A 114 16.95 -26.67 16.16
CA ALA A 114 17.93 -26.07 15.24
C ALA A 114 18.33 -24.62 15.62
N GLY A 115 17.92 -24.15 16.79
CA GLY A 115 18.05 -22.76 17.21
C GLY A 115 16.80 -21.93 16.93
N GLU A 116 16.96 -20.61 16.87
CA GLU A 116 15.87 -19.66 16.68
C GLU A 116 16.20 -18.65 15.58
N LEU A 117 15.21 -18.35 14.74
CA LEU A 117 15.28 -17.45 13.60
C LEU A 117 14.46 -16.19 13.90
N HIS A 118 15.10 -15.03 13.78
CA HIS A 118 14.46 -13.74 13.95
C HIS A 118 13.88 -13.27 12.62
N LEU A 119 12.55 -13.23 12.54
CA LEU A 119 11.82 -12.80 11.34
C LEU A 119 11.00 -11.55 11.63
N THR A 120 11.06 -10.63 10.68
CA THR A 120 10.11 -9.52 10.57
C THR A 120 9.16 -9.77 9.42
N PHE A 121 7.88 -9.66 9.70
CA PHE A 121 6.79 -9.80 8.75
C PHE A 121 6.05 -8.47 8.63
N LYS A 122 5.67 -8.13 7.41
CA LYS A 122 4.75 -7.04 7.14
C LYS A 122 3.74 -7.51 6.10
N PHE A 123 2.48 -7.57 6.49
CA PHE A 123 1.39 -7.95 5.62
C PHE A 123 0.57 -6.71 5.24
N VAL A 124 0.26 -6.60 3.96
CA VAL A 124 -0.61 -5.54 3.42
C VAL A 124 -1.83 -6.21 2.80
N ASP A 125 -2.97 -6.08 3.48
CA ASP A 125 -4.26 -6.58 2.99
C ASP A 125 -4.69 -5.79 1.75
N GLN A 126 -4.81 -6.51 0.64
CA GLN A 126 -5.42 -6.08 -0.60
C GLN A 126 -6.89 -6.52 -0.57
N GLY A 127 -7.71 -5.78 0.17
CA GLY A 127 -9.16 -5.96 0.13
C GLY A 127 -9.73 -5.80 -1.29
N VAL A 128 -10.98 -6.23 -1.51
CA VAL A 128 -11.71 -6.05 -2.79
C VAL A 128 -11.56 -4.59 -3.27
N PRO A 129 -11.09 -4.32 -4.50
CA PRO A 129 -10.63 -2.99 -4.86
C PRO A 129 -11.81 -2.07 -5.17
N ALA A 130 -12.12 -1.17 -4.23
CA ALA A 130 -12.72 0.11 -4.55
C ALA A 130 -11.57 1.12 -4.74
N ASN A 131 -11.12 1.25 -5.99
CA ASN A 131 -10.47 2.41 -6.61
C ASN A 131 -9.76 3.38 -5.61
N ILE A 132 -8.42 3.29 -5.50
CA ILE A 132 -7.47 4.42 -5.34
C ILE A 132 -6.05 3.86 -5.57
N ASP A 133 -5.45 4.33 -6.67
CA ASP A 133 -4.03 4.42 -7.00
C ASP A 133 -3.12 3.21 -6.76
N GLU A 134 -3.14 2.32 -7.76
CA GLU A 134 -2.08 1.39 -8.11
C GLU A 134 -0.74 2.13 -8.33
N GLN A 135 0.20 1.92 -7.43
CA GLN A 135 1.63 1.98 -7.76
C GLN A 135 2.33 0.73 -7.23
N GLN A 136 2.06 -0.40 -7.86
CA GLN A 136 3.00 -1.52 -7.96
C GLN A 136 2.68 -2.36 -9.21
N SER A 137 3.31 -1.93 -10.31
CA SER A 137 4.05 -2.79 -11.23
C SER A 137 3.33 -4.03 -11.77
N GLU A 138 2.28 -3.82 -12.54
CA GLU A 138 2.05 -4.66 -13.71
C GLU A 138 3.32 -4.57 -14.58
N MET A 139 3.90 -5.71 -14.99
CA MET A 139 5.02 -5.78 -15.93
C MET A 139 4.56 -5.35 -17.33
N ALA A 140 4.07 -4.12 -17.47
CA ALA A 140 4.15 -3.43 -18.73
C ALA A 140 5.64 -3.26 -19.00
N VAL A 141 6.13 -3.91 -20.06
CA VAL A 141 7.43 -3.59 -20.65
C VAL A 141 7.36 -2.12 -21.01
N GLU A 142 7.83 -1.25 -20.13
CA GLU A 142 7.80 0.17 -20.39
C GLU A 142 8.62 0.44 -21.66
N PRO A 143 8.06 1.21 -22.61
CA PRO A 143 8.75 1.47 -23.85
C PRO A 143 10.08 2.16 -23.57
N GLU A 144 11.12 1.75 -24.30
CA GLU A 144 12.43 2.38 -24.17
C GLU A 144 12.34 3.85 -24.55
N GLY A 145 12.61 4.72 -23.58
CA GLY A 145 12.76 6.15 -23.83
C GLY A 145 13.97 6.46 -24.71
N PRO A 146 14.04 7.68 -25.27
CA PRO A 146 15.08 8.07 -26.22
C PRO A 146 16.50 7.88 -25.67
N ARG A 147 16.69 8.07 -24.36
CA ARG A 147 17.96 7.85 -23.69
C ARG A 147 18.30 6.36 -23.51
N ALA A 148 17.33 5.52 -23.17
CA ALA A 148 17.51 4.07 -23.05
C ALA A 148 17.89 3.47 -24.41
N THR A 149 17.19 3.86 -25.47
CA THR A 149 17.53 3.47 -26.86
C THR A 149 18.94 3.90 -27.24
N LYS A 150 19.34 5.13 -26.86
CA LYS A 150 20.68 5.63 -27.17
C LYS A 150 21.77 4.87 -26.41
N LEU A 151 21.51 4.50 -25.15
CA LEU A 151 22.41 3.68 -24.35
C LEU A 151 22.64 2.32 -25.03
N ARG A 152 21.55 1.62 -25.39
CA ARG A 152 21.60 0.32 -26.09
C ARG A 152 22.36 0.42 -27.42
N GLN A 153 22.05 1.42 -28.25
CA GLN A 153 22.76 1.66 -29.50
C GLN A 153 24.26 1.93 -29.31
N THR A 154 24.64 2.64 -28.25
CA THR A 154 26.04 2.97 -27.99
C THR A 154 26.81 1.76 -27.47
N PHE A 155 26.15 0.92 -26.67
CA PHE A 155 26.67 -0.35 -26.19
C PHE A 155 26.90 -1.33 -27.35
N GLU A 156 25.91 -1.57 -28.20
CA GLU A 156 26.03 -2.45 -29.37
C GLU A 156 27.13 -2.00 -30.34
N LYS A 157 27.26 -0.69 -30.56
CA LYS A 157 28.35 -0.13 -31.38
C LYS A 157 29.72 -0.36 -30.75
N SER A 158 29.83 -0.24 -29.43
CA SER A 158 31.08 -0.48 -28.72
C SER A 158 31.44 -1.97 -28.70
N LEU A 159 30.46 -2.84 -28.46
CA LEU A 159 30.63 -4.30 -28.46
C LEU A 159 31.06 -4.80 -29.84
N SER A 160 30.33 -4.41 -30.89
CA SER A 160 30.67 -4.77 -32.27
C SER A 160 32.05 -4.26 -32.70
N LYS A 161 32.46 -3.06 -32.26
CA LYS A 161 33.81 -2.54 -32.53
C LYS A 161 34.90 -3.32 -31.78
N THR A 162 34.62 -3.75 -30.55
CA THR A 162 35.53 -4.56 -29.73
C THR A 162 35.73 -5.94 -30.36
N ILE A 163 34.63 -6.60 -30.75
CA ILE A 163 34.65 -7.89 -31.44
C ILE A 163 35.43 -7.81 -32.75
N LYS A 164 35.17 -6.78 -33.58
CA LYS A 164 35.90 -6.58 -34.85
C LYS A 164 37.41 -6.39 -34.66
N ASN A 165 37.83 -5.87 -33.51
CA ASN A 165 39.25 -5.68 -33.22
C ASN A 165 39.97 -7.01 -32.91
N ILE A 166 39.24 -8.01 -32.42
CA ILE A 166 39.71 -9.38 -32.21
C ILE A 166 39.65 -10.08 -33.58
N SER A 167 40.59 -9.77 -34.47
CA SER A 167 40.67 -10.43 -35.78
C SER A 167 41.44 -11.74 -35.69
N TYR A 168 41.07 -12.68 -36.55
CA TYR A 168 41.79 -13.95 -36.70
C TYR A 168 43.28 -13.71 -37.02
N GLU A 169 43.61 -12.70 -37.82
CA GLU A 169 44.99 -12.35 -38.17
C GLU A 169 45.86 -12.02 -36.96
N LYS A 170 45.34 -11.20 -36.01
CA LYS A 170 46.07 -10.85 -34.79
C LYS A 170 46.23 -12.06 -33.86
N LEU A 171 45.23 -12.93 -33.84
CA LEU A 171 45.26 -14.17 -33.07
C LEU A 171 46.29 -15.15 -33.66
N ALA A 172 46.32 -15.31 -34.99
CA ALA A 172 47.29 -16.15 -35.70
C ALA A 172 48.73 -15.64 -35.54
N GLN A 173 48.94 -14.32 -35.55
CA GLN A 173 50.25 -13.72 -35.25
C GLN A 173 50.73 -13.99 -33.82
N SER A 174 49.79 -14.10 -32.87
CA SER A 174 50.10 -14.37 -31.46
C SER A 174 50.34 -15.86 -31.17
N PHE A 175 49.80 -16.75 -32.02
CA PHE A 175 49.97 -18.20 -31.92
C PHE A 175 50.43 -18.85 -33.26
N PRO A 176 51.68 -18.58 -33.70
CA PRO A 176 52.15 -18.99 -35.04
C PRO A 176 52.20 -20.50 -35.26
N HIS A 177 52.52 -21.28 -34.22
CA HIS A 177 52.62 -22.74 -34.31
C HIS A 177 51.26 -23.40 -34.59
N ILE A 178 50.22 -23.00 -33.85
CA ILE A 178 48.87 -23.54 -34.00
C ILE A 178 48.25 -23.09 -35.34
N ALA A 179 48.57 -21.86 -35.77
CA ALA A 179 48.12 -21.35 -37.06
C ALA A 179 48.69 -22.13 -38.26
N ASN A 180 49.90 -22.68 -38.14
CA ASN A 180 50.54 -23.49 -39.19
C ASN A 180 50.12 -24.96 -39.13
N ASP A 181 49.96 -25.53 -37.93
CA ASP A 181 49.64 -26.95 -37.75
C ASP A 181 48.15 -27.26 -37.97
N SER A 182 47.24 -26.35 -37.56
CA SER A 182 45.79 -26.58 -37.65
C SER A 182 44.98 -25.27 -37.73
N PRO A 183 44.95 -24.60 -38.90
CA PRO A 183 44.24 -23.32 -39.08
C PRO A 183 42.73 -23.43 -38.85
N GLU A 184 42.11 -24.56 -39.21
CA GLU A 184 40.67 -24.80 -38.99
C GLU A 184 40.29 -24.80 -37.50
N SER A 185 41.13 -25.40 -36.65
CA SER A 185 40.90 -25.46 -35.20
C SER A 185 41.02 -24.07 -34.57
N LEU A 186 42.01 -23.28 -35.01
CA LEU A 186 42.19 -21.90 -34.55
C LEU A 186 41.03 -20.99 -34.98
N GLN A 187 40.51 -21.18 -36.20
CA GLN A 187 39.37 -20.42 -36.71
C GLN A 187 38.08 -20.79 -35.95
N SER A 188 37.86 -22.07 -35.68
CA SER A 188 36.74 -22.53 -34.84
C SER A 188 36.82 -21.95 -33.43
N ALA A 189 38.00 -21.97 -32.79
CA ALA A 189 38.22 -21.37 -31.48
C ALA A 189 37.97 -19.86 -31.48
N HIS A 190 38.45 -19.13 -32.50
CA HIS A 190 38.20 -17.69 -32.66
C HIS A 190 36.71 -17.39 -32.77
N GLN A 191 35.98 -18.16 -33.58
CA GLN A 191 34.54 -17.99 -33.76
C GLN A 191 33.77 -18.30 -32.46
N GLN A 192 34.14 -19.37 -31.75
CA GLN A 192 33.55 -19.73 -30.46
C GLN A 192 33.78 -18.63 -29.41
N VAL A 193 35.02 -18.16 -29.25
CA VAL A 193 35.34 -17.09 -28.30
C VAL A 193 34.59 -15.81 -28.64
N THR A 194 34.52 -15.45 -29.92
CA THR A 194 33.81 -14.25 -30.37
C THR A 194 32.31 -14.34 -30.09
N THR A 195 31.71 -15.50 -30.38
CA THR A 195 30.28 -15.74 -30.19
C THR A 195 29.93 -15.78 -28.70
N PHE A 196 30.70 -16.51 -27.91
CA PHE A 196 30.52 -16.62 -26.47
C PHE A 196 30.69 -15.27 -25.78
N LEU A 197 31.72 -14.50 -26.14
CA LEU A 197 31.93 -13.15 -25.60
C LEU A 197 30.76 -12.23 -25.95
N GLN A 198 30.27 -12.27 -27.19
CA GLN A 198 29.13 -11.46 -27.61
C GLN A 198 27.86 -11.80 -26.83
N GLN A 199 27.52 -13.10 -26.73
CA GLN A 199 26.33 -13.57 -26.03
C GLN A 199 26.41 -13.27 -24.54
N SER A 200 27.52 -13.65 -23.88
CA SER A 200 27.70 -13.44 -22.44
C SER A 200 27.62 -11.96 -22.06
N VAL A 201 28.26 -11.08 -22.84
CA VAL A 201 28.24 -9.63 -22.57
C VAL A 201 26.85 -9.04 -22.82
N GLN A 202 26.10 -9.54 -23.80
CA GLN A 202 24.75 -9.07 -24.08
C GLN A 202 23.74 -9.55 -23.02
N GLU A 203 23.85 -10.79 -22.56
CA GLU A 203 23.04 -11.34 -21.47
C GLU A 203 23.31 -10.60 -20.16
N GLU A 204 24.58 -10.41 -19.79
CA GLU A 204 24.94 -9.65 -18.60
C GLU A 204 24.48 -8.19 -18.67
N PHE A 205 24.53 -7.57 -19.85
CA PHE A 205 23.98 -6.23 -20.03
C PHE A 205 22.47 -6.20 -19.81
N GLN A 206 21.73 -7.19 -20.31
CA GLN A 206 20.29 -7.29 -20.08
C GLN A 206 19.97 -7.54 -18.59
N ASN A 207 20.71 -8.44 -17.94
CA ASN A 207 20.59 -8.69 -16.50
C ASN A 207 20.83 -7.40 -15.67
N LEU A 208 21.80 -6.57 -16.07
CA LEU A 208 22.07 -5.28 -15.42
C LEU A 208 20.95 -4.26 -15.63
N LEU A 209 20.35 -4.21 -16.82
CA LEU A 209 19.21 -3.33 -17.11
C LEU A 209 18.02 -3.65 -16.19
N GLU A 210 17.74 -4.94 -16.01
CA GLU A 210 16.64 -5.44 -15.18
C GLU A 210 16.94 -5.25 -13.69
N THR A 211 18.08 -5.75 -13.22
CA THR A 211 18.49 -5.68 -11.80
C THR A 211 18.51 -4.25 -11.27
N LYS A 212 18.89 -3.28 -12.10
CA LYS A 212 18.97 -1.86 -11.70
C LYS A 212 17.72 -1.05 -12.04
N ASN A 213 16.70 -1.65 -12.67
CA ASN A 213 15.53 -0.98 -13.21
C ASN A 213 15.93 0.25 -14.04
N LEU A 214 16.92 0.07 -14.93
CA LEU A 214 17.59 1.21 -15.58
C LEU A 214 16.66 1.91 -16.58
N ILE A 215 15.84 1.16 -17.32
CA ILE A 215 14.90 1.72 -18.30
C ILE A 215 13.96 2.71 -17.62
N ARG A 216 13.32 2.30 -16.52
CA ARG A 216 12.45 3.18 -15.72
C ARG A 216 13.19 4.43 -15.24
N LYS A 217 14.39 4.30 -14.70
CA LYS A 217 15.18 5.45 -14.22
C LYS A 217 15.57 6.42 -15.34
N LEU A 218 15.89 5.90 -16.53
CA LEU A 218 16.22 6.74 -17.69
C LEU A 218 14.96 7.45 -18.22
N ASN A 219 13.81 6.76 -18.23
CA ASN A 219 12.51 7.35 -18.58
C ASN A 219 12.11 8.45 -17.58
N GLU A 220 12.20 8.17 -16.28
CA GLU A 220 11.96 9.14 -15.20
C GLU A 220 12.88 10.37 -15.34
N LEU A 221 14.16 10.15 -15.68
CA LEU A 221 15.09 11.25 -15.94
C LEU A 221 14.67 12.10 -17.13
N ASP A 222 14.27 11.49 -18.25
CA ASP A 222 13.80 12.23 -19.43
C ASP A 222 12.51 13.03 -19.10
N MET A 223 11.58 12.44 -18.34
CA MET A 223 10.39 13.13 -17.83
C MET A 223 10.76 14.35 -16.96
N LEU A 224 11.72 14.19 -16.04
CA LEU A 224 12.20 15.28 -15.18
C LEU A 224 12.87 16.39 -16.00
N ILE A 225 13.63 16.04 -17.03
CA ILE A 225 14.26 17.01 -17.93
C ILE A 225 13.19 17.82 -18.68
N ASP A 226 12.15 17.16 -19.20
CA ASP A 226 11.07 17.83 -19.92
C ASP A 226 10.22 18.70 -19.00
N ALA A 227 9.90 18.22 -17.79
CA ALA A 227 9.25 19.03 -16.77
C ALA A 227 10.10 20.25 -16.39
N ALA A 228 11.40 20.08 -16.23
CA ALA A 228 12.32 21.19 -15.94
C ALA A 228 12.40 22.19 -17.10
N ARG A 229 12.40 21.74 -18.36
CA ARG A 229 12.36 22.62 -19.54
C ARG A 229 11.08 23.44 -19.61
N LYS A 230 9.92 22.81 -19.41
CA LYS A 230 8.61 23.49 -19.35
C LYS A 230 8.59 24.52 -18.22
N ASN A 231 9.06 24.14 -17.03
CA ASN A 231 9.13 25.03 -15.88
C ASN A 231 10.13 26.18 -16.07
N LYS A 232 11.23 25.97 -16.80
CA LYS A 232 12.19 27.04 -17.14
C LYS A 232 11.57 28.08 -18.08
N GLN A 233 10.74 27.63 -19.04
CA GLN A 233 9.99 28.52 -19.92
C GLN A 233 8.92 29.31 -19.13
N ALA A 234 8.28 28.68 -18.14
CA ALA A 234 7.26 29.32 -17.29
C ALA A 234 7.84 30.20 -16.16
N ARG A 235 9.07 29.92 -15.68
CA ARG A 235 9.74 30.63 -14.58
C ARG A 235 10.94 31.45 -15.04
N LEU A 236 10.77 32.30 -16.05
CA LEU A 236 11.73 33.38 -16.32
C LEU A 236 11.95 34.19 -15.02
N GLY A 237 13.07 33.95 -14.33
CA GLY A 237 13.53 34.76 -13.18
C GLY A 237 13.57 34.13 -11.79
N LYS A 238 13.27 32.83 -11.57
CA LYS A 238 13.49 32.20 -10.24
C LYS A 238 14.83 31.47 -10.17
N LEU A 239 15.64 31.82 -9.17
CA LEU A 239 16.97 31.29 -8.89
C LEU A 239 16.94 29.76 -8.78
N VAL A 240 17.74 29.08 -9.59
CA VAL A 240 17.99 27.65 -9.47
C VAL A 240 18.80 27.46 -8.19
N ARG A 241 18.24 26.77 -7.19
CA ARG A 241 19.01 26.38 -5.99
C ARG A 241 19.90 25.21 -6.38
N ASN A 242 21.21 25.36 -6.16
CA ASN A 242 22.16 24.28 -6.41
C ASN A 242 21.95 23.16 -5.39
N SER A 243 22.25 21.91 -5.78
CA SER A 243 22.08 20.74 -4.91
C SER A 243 22.89 20.83 -3.60
N ALA A 244 23.97 21.62 -3.60
CA ALA A 244 24.81 21.88 -2.44
C ALA A 244 24.13 22.72 -1.33
N ASP A 245 23.07 23.47 -1.66
CA ASP A 245 22.39 24.36 -0.71
C ASP A 245 21.16 23.71 -0.06
N ILE A 246 20.89 22.42 -0.34
CA ILE A 246 19.72 21.71 0.18
C ILE A 246 20.09 21.06 1.51
N THR A 247 19.71 21.72 2.62
CA THR A 247 19.81 21.11 3.96
C THR A 247 18.68 20.09 4.19
N PRO A 248 18.89 19.07 5.05
CA PRO A 248 17.86 18.08 5.37
C PRO A 248 16.53 18.70 5.81
N ASP A 249 16.57 19.77 6.60
CA ASP A 249 15.35 20.47 7.03
C ASP A 249 14.56 21.08 5.87
N ILE A 250 15.24 21.58 4.84
CA ILE A 250 14.58 22.12 3.65
C ILE A 250 13.93 20.99 2.86
N ALA A 251 14.62 19.85 2.69
CA ALA A 251 14.07 18.68 1.99
C ALA A 251 12.84 18.10 2.72
N ILE A 252 12.92 17.97 4.05
CA ILE A 252 11.81 17.52 4.88
C ILE A 252 10.65 18.49 4.76
N ARG A 253 10.87 19.80 4.94
CA ARG A 253 9.82 20.82 4.80
C ARG A 253 9.19 20.83 3.41
N ALA A 254 9.97 20.69 2.35
CA ALA A 254 9.45 20.65 0.98
C ALA A 254 8.46 19.49 0.77
N ARG A 255 8.65 18.35 1.44
CA ARG A 255 7.70 17.23 1.41
C ARG A 255 6.56 17.38 2.41
N THR A 256 6.83 17.85 3.62
CA THR A 256 5.84 17.90 4.70
C THR A 256 4.81 19.00 4.50
N VAL A 257 5.19 20.17 3.98
CA VAL A 257 4.29 21.30 3.77
C VAL A 257 3.10 20.96 2.85
N PRO A 258 3.26 20.39 1.64
CA PRO A 258 2.12 20.09 0.78
C PRO A 258 1.15 19.08 1.41
N ILE A 259 1.65 18.06 2.12
CA ILE A 259 0.82 17.10 2.85
C ILE A 259 0.03 17.81 3.95
N LYS A 260 0.69 18.65 4.75
CA LYS A 260 0.01 19.42 5.80
C LYS A 260 -1.00 20.42 5.23
N GLN A 261 -0.73 21.01 4.07
CA GLN A 261 -1.67 21.89 3.38
C GLN A 261 -2.92 21.14 2.91
N GLN A 262 -2.75 19.94 2.35
CA GLN A 262 -3.86 19.08 1.95
C GLN A 262 -4.74 18.68 3.15
N GLU A 263 -4.12 18.24 4.24
CA GLU A 263 -4.84 17.88 5.47
C GLU A 263 -5.52 19.10 6.12
N PHE A 264 -4.85 20.26 6.11
CA PHE A 264 -5.44 21.50 6.59
C PHE A 264 -6.67 21.89 5.79
N GLN A 265 -6.62 21.77 4.45
CA GLN A 265 -7.78 22.03 3.60
C GLN A 265 -8.93 21.06 3.94
N ARG A 266 -8.64 19.76 4.07
CA ARG A 266 -9.64 18.75 4.46
C ARG A 266 -10.33 19.09 5.78
N LEU A 267 -9.55 19.46 6.80
CA LEU A 267 -10.06 19.84 8.12
C LEU A 267 -10.87 21.14 8.09
N GLN A 268 -10.47 22.11 7.25
CA GLN A 268 -11.24 23.33 7.06
C GLN A 268 -12.60 23.04 6.42
N ASP A 269 -12.63 22.18 5.40
CA ASP A 269 -13.86 21.79 4.71
C ASP A 269 -14.81 21.03 5.66
N GLU A 270 -14.26 20.12 6.48
CA GLU A 270 -15.02 19.40 7.51
C GLU A 270 -15.58 20.34 8.59
N LEU A 271 -14.76 21.27 9.08
CA LEU A 271 -15.19 22.26 10.07
C LEU A 271 -16.27 23.18 9.49
N ALA A 272 -16.18 23.55 8.22
CA ALA A 272 -17.23 24.32 7.54
C ALA A 272 -18.54 23.53 7.47
N ARG A 273 -18.47 22.24 7.12
CA ARG A 273 -19.63 21.34 7.09
C ARG A 273 -20.31 21.25 8.46
N VAL A 274 -19.55 20.93 9.52
CA VAL A 274 -20.09 20.78 10.88
C VAL A 274 -20.68 22.09 11.41
N ARG A 275 -20.06 23.23 11.12
CA ARG A 275 -20.62 24.55 11.50
C ARG A 275 -21.94 24.81 10.81
N GLN A 276 -22.07 24.43 9.53
CA GLN A 276 -23.31 24.60 8.79
C GLN A 276 -24.41 23.68 9.33
N GLU A 277 -24.10 22.42 9.62
CA GLU A 277 -25.04 21.48 10.24
C GLU A 277 -25.53 21.96 11.62
N ASN A 278 -24.60 22.40 12.47
CA ASN A 278 -24.95 22.95 13.79
C ASN A 278 -25.84 24.19 13.68
N LYS A 279 -25.60 25.05 12.69
CA LYS A 279 -26.45 26.23 12.44
C LYS A 279 -27.88 25.80 12.07
N THR A 280 -28.02 24.81 11.20
CA THR A 280 -29.32 24.26 10.81
C THR A 280 -30.04 23.64 12.01
N LEU A 281 -29.38 22.76 12.75
CA LEU A 281 -29.95 22.09 13.92
C LEU A 281 -30.36 23.09 15.01
N MET A 282 -29.56 24.14 15.26
CA MET A 282 -29.92 25.18 16.21
C MET A 282 -31.15 25.97 15.75
N SER A 283 -31.27 26.26 14.46
CA SER A 283 -32.47 26.93 13.93
C SER A 283 -33.73 26.06 14.09
N GLU A 284 -33.61 24.75 13.85
CA GLU A 284 -34.71 23.80 14.07
C GLU A 284 -35.08 23.67 15.55
N LEU A 285 -34.09 23.62 16.45
CA LEU A 285 -34.31 23.55 17.89
C LEU A 285 -35.07 24.77 18.38
N VAL A 286 -34.67 25.98 17.95
CA VAL A 286 -35.38 27.22 18.27
C VAL A 286 -36.82 27.17 17.76
N ALA A 287 -37.05 26.73 16.52
CA ALA A 287 -38.40 26.60 15.96
C ALA A 287 -39.27 25.57 16.70
N LYS A 288 -38.69 24.45 17.15
CA LYS A 288 -39.40 23.45 17.97
C LYS A 288 -39.71 24.00 19.35
N LYS A 289 -38.79 24.77 19.95
CA LYS A 289 -39.00 25.39 21.27
C LYS A 289 -40.12 26.42 21.24
N THR A 290 -40.16 27.30 20.24
CA THR A 290 -41.26 28.28 20.11
C THR A 290 -42.60 27.59 19.90
N ARG A 291 -42.66 26.50 19.12
CA ARG A 291 -43.88 25.69 18.96
C ARG A 291 -44.31 25.05 20.28
N LEU A 292 -43.37 24.50 21.06
CA LEU A 292 -43.67 23.93 22.38
C LEU A 292 -44.21 24.98 23.35
N ASP A 293 -43.62 26.18 23.37
CA ASP A 293 -44.09 27.27 24.22
C ASP A 293 -45.51 27.71 23.83
N LEU A 294 -45.83 27.77 22.54
CA LEU A 294 -47.19 28.04 22.05
C LEU A 294 -48.18 26.95 22.46
N VAL A 295 -47.85 25.68 22.25
CA VAL A 295 -48.73 24.57 22.67
C VAL A 295 -48.93 24.57 24.19
N LYS A 296 -47.90 24.94 24.95
CA LYS A 296 -47.98 25.06 26.40
C LYS A 296 -48.91 26.20 26.84
N THR A 297 -48.92 27.33 26.14
CA THR A 297 -49.85 28.43 26.44
C THR A 297 -51.28 28.05 26.08
N THR A 298 -51.52 27.45 24.91
CA THR A 298 -52.88 27.05 24.51
C THR A 298 -53.47 25.99 25.43
N VAL A 299 -52.69 24.99 25.87
CA VAL A 299 -53.16 24.00 26.84
C VAL A 299 -53.52 24.64 28.18
N ARG A 300 -52.76 25.64 28.64
CA ARG A 300 -53.10 26.38 29.86
C ARG A 300 -54.37 27.22 29.70
N GLU A 301 -54.54 27.86 28.56
CA GLU A 301 -55.75 28.64 28.24
C GLU A 301 -56.98 27.73 28.25
N ILE A 302 -56.96 26.61 27.51
CA ILE A 302 -58.05 25.62 27.50
C ILE A 302 -58.32 25.07 28.90
N SER A 303 -57.27 24.77 29.68
CA SER A 303 -57.43 24.29 31.06
C SER A 303 -58.10 25.34 31.96
N ASN A 304 -57.78 26.62 31.77
CA ASN A 304 -58.41 27.72 32.52
C ASN A 304 -59.87 27.91 32.09
N GLU A 305 -60.16 27.88 30.79
CA GLU A 305 -61.53 27.96 30.25
C GLU A 305 -62.39 26.80 30.76
N LEU A 306 -61.86 25.56 30.73
CA LEU A 306 -62.56 24.41 31.28
C LEU A 306 -62.82 24.55 32.78
N SER A 307 -61.84 25.05 33.54
CA SER A 307 -62.01 25.30 34.98
C SER A 307 -63.09 26.35 35.25
N GLN A 308 -63.14 27.41 34.44
CA GLN A 308 -64.20 28.42 34.51
C GLN A 308 -65.57 27.85 34.13
N ALA A 309 -65.65 27.05 33.06
CA ALA A 309 -66.89 26.40 32.64
C ALA A 309 -67.45 25.45 33.71
N VAL A 310 -66.58 24.67 34.37
CA VAL A 310 -66.96 23.81 35.50
C VAL A 310 -67.47 24.64 36.68
N GLU A 311 -66.83 25.76 36.99
CA GLU A 311 -67.27 26.65 38.07
C GLU A 311 -68.62 27.32 37.77
N ILE A 312 -68.86 27.73 36.52
CA ILE A 312 -70.16 28.27 36.07
C ILE A 312 -71.23 27.17 36.15
N SER A 313 -70.94 25.96 35.68
CA SER A 313 -71.87 24.82 35.76
C SER A 313 -72.25 24.47 37.20
N ARG A 314 -71.32 24.58 38.16
CA ARG A 314 -71.59 24.38 39.59
C ARG A 314 -72.49 25.46 40.20
N ARG A 315 -72.46 26.68 39.66
CA ARG A 315 -73.23 27.82 40.17
C ARG A 315 -74.62 27.93 39.55
N MET A 316 -74.88 27.25 38.42
CA MET A 316 -76.22 27.18 37.86
C MET A 316 -77.11 26.25 38.70
N PRO A 317 -78.29 26.71 39.16
CA PRO A 317 -79.30 25.85 39.75
C PRO A 317 -79.70 24.73 38.77
N ILE A 318 -80.00 23.54 39.31
CA ILE A 318 -80.39 22.36 38.51
C ILE A 318 -81.64 22.65 37.66
N ASP A 319 -82.55 23.48 38.18
CA ASP A 319 -83.79 23.87 37.50
C ASP A 319 -83.55 24.74 36.25
N ASP A 320 -82.55 25.64 36.31
CA ASP A 320 -82.17 26.48 35.16
C ASP A 320 -81.43 25.69 34.08
N MET A 321 -80.62 24.69 34.48
CA MET A 321 -80.00 23.75 33.54
C MET A 321 -81.03 22.88 32.81
N GLN A 322 -82.10 22.46 33.49
CA GLN A 322 -83.20 21.71 32.87
C GLN A 322 -83.97 22.58 31.87
N HIS A 323 -84.26 23.84 32.21
CA HIS A 323 -84.93 24.77 31.31
C HIS A 323 -84.11 25.08 30.05
N LEU A 324 -82.79 25.25 30.17
CA LEU A 324 -81.88 25.44 29.03
C LEU A 324 -81.78 24.20 28.13
N ILE A 325 -81.78 22.99 28.72
CA ILE A 325 -81.79 21.74 27.95
C ILE A 325 -83.12 21.60 27.18
N ASP A 326 -84.24 21.89 27.81
CA ASP A 326 -85.56 21.85 27.18
C ASP A 326 -85.72 22.90 26.06
N GLU A 327 -85.01 24.03 26.14
CA GLU A 327 -84.99 25.07 25.10
C GLU A 327 -83.97 24.76 23.96
N MET A 328 -82.87 24.08 24.27
CA MET A 328 -81.83 23.68 23.30
C MET A 328 -82.17 22.41 22.50
N VAL A 329 -82.89 21.45 23.08
CA VAL A 329 -83.26 20.20 22.39
C VAL A 329 -84.08 20.46 21.10
N PRO A 330 -85.07 21.37 21.08
CA PRO A 330 -85.81 21.73 19.86
C PRO A 330 -85.00 22.54 18.84
N SER A 331 -83.94 23.23 19.24
CA SER A 331 -83.09 24.03 18.32
C SER A 331 -81.98 23.19 17.69
N LEU A 332 -81.44 22.19 18.40
CA LEU A 332 -80.53 21.18 17.84
C LEU A 332 -81.22 20.29 16.80
N GLN A 333 -82.50 19.95 17.00
CA GLN A 333 -83.30 19.21 16.01
C GLN A 333 -83.63 20.01 14.74
N ARG A 334 -83.57 21.35 14.79
CA ARG A 334 -83.87 22.24 13.65
C ARG A 334 -82.66 22.69 12.84
N GLY A 335 -81.45 22.22 13.16
CA GLY A 335 -80.28 22.38 12.28
C GLY A 335 -79.89 23.83 11.95
N GLN A 336 -80.18 24.79 12.83
CA GLN A 336 -79.71 26.18 12.65
C GLN A 336 -78.62 26.50 13.65
N TRP A 337 -77.37 26.26 13.26
CA TRP A 337 -76.24 27.05 13.74
C TRP A 337 -75.41 27.49 12.54
N GLY A 338 -75.59 28.76 12.16
CA GLY A 338 -74.62 29.46 11.32
C GLY A 338 -73.40 29.77 12.17
N PHE A 339 -72.32 29.01 11.99
CA PHE A 339 -71.01 29.42 12.47
C PHE A 339 -70.50 30.51 11.52
N GLY A 340 -70.40 31.73 12.07
CA GLY A 340 -69.83 32.89 11.39
C GLY A 340 -68.40 32.63 10.95
N GLU A 341 -68.09 33.15 9.77
CA GLU A 341 -66.76 33.20 9.16
C GLU A 341 -65.74 33.77 10.14
N GLY A 342 -64.71 32.98 10.43
CA GLY A 342 -63.60 33.35 11.31
C GLY A 342 -62.27 32.88 10.73
N SER A 343 -61.83 33.56 9.67
CA SER A 343 -60.43 33.80 9.27
C SER A 343 -59.44 32.62 9.42
N VAL A 344 -59.31 31.84 8.35
CA VAL A 344 -58.09 31.07 8.08
C VAL A 344 -57.02 32.05 7.62
N VAL A 345 -56.16 32.48 8.54
CA VAL A 345 -54.89 33.14 8.19
C VAL A 345 -53.81 32.07 8.09
N ARG A 346 -53.12 32.13 6.95
CA ARG A 346 -52.01 31.33 6.43
C ARG A 346 -51.02 30.75 7.44
#